data_AF-A0A5C9B8U9-F1
#
_entry.id   AF-A0A5C9B8U9-F1
#
_cell.length_a   1.000
_cell.length_b   1.000
_cell.length_c   1.000
_cell.angle_alpha   90.00
_cell.angle_beta   90.00
_cell.angle_gamma   90.00
#
_symmetry.space_group_name_H-M   'P 1'
#
loop_
_entity.id
_entity.type
_entity.pdbx_description
1 polymer ?
#
loop_
_entity_poly.entity_id
_entity_poly.type
_entity_poly.pdbx_seq_one_letter_code
_entity_poly.pdbx_strand_id
1 'polypeptide(L)'
;DRCIDLLNEVPNNKPVCFRTPCCDSLNTLSPRFFTEIFAKTTAKGNFLQADSSVMQVFTSADPALPRELVLDADGKEKFKKYLPTDRFFANSIENYPYPFVVDRLCWEFPCVAPSDWAAQHFHKPNNPQTIEDWKAALDCTVVKQGVFCLVFHPHNWIKPEQINELIDHAVTKHGKKVKFLTFREAVERLNKNVLGGQSLRSDKGRDNGVRMLDVDNDGLLDATIGNSSVQQTRVWSNQESHWLTTDFPAVLTDADRSHLTRFGAMSGVRGAMLFQPVLEKIWNFEHGHWHVKHEKHSLGTKFAFANELLLPLDLSIRDVDHDGKPNLVVVQELGISVSGWSDKCWPSAGCQQR
;
A
#
# COMPACT_ATOMS: atom_id res chain seq x y z
N ASP A 1 -0.01 -6.09 -21.86
CA ASP A 1 1.21 -6.25 -22.69
C ASP A 1 1.26 -5.27 -23.86
N ARG A 2 0.46 -5.44 -24.92
CA ARG A 2 0.51 -4.59 -26.12
C ARG A 2 0.53 -3.08 -25.83
N CYS A 3 -0.35 -2.59 -24.96
CA CYS A 3 -0.39 -1.15 -24.63
C CYS A 3 0.90 -0.67 -23.92
N ILE A 4 1.47 -1.49 -23.05
CA ILE A 4 2.71 -1.16 -22.33
C ILE A 4 3.87 -1.14 -23.33
N ASP A 5 3.97 -2.14 -24.19
CA ASP A 5 5.03 -2.21 -25.20
C ASP A 5 4.93 -1.04 -26.20
N LEU A 6 3.73 -0.73 -26.68
CA LEU A 6 3.50 0.40 -27.57
C LEU A 6 3.90 1.74 -26.92
N LEU A 7 3.55 1.95 -25.66
CA LEU A 7 3.93 3.17 -24.95
C LEU A 7 5.45 3.27 -24.74
N ASN A 8 6.16 2.14 -24.60
CA ASN A 8 7.62 2.11 -24.52
C ASN A 8 8.32 2.36 -25.87
N GLU A 9 7.61 2.26 -27.00
CA GLU A 9 8.16 2.61 -28.33
C GLU A 9 8.19 4.13 -28.56
N VAL A 10 7.49 4.93 -27.73
CA VAL A 10 7.55 6.38 -27.80
C VAL A 10 8.94 6.86 -27.33
N PRO A 11 9.69 7.63 -28.14
CA PRO A 11 11.02 8.10 -27.77
C PRO A 11 11.05 8.85 -26.44
N ASN A 12 12.02 8.53 -25.58
CA ASN A 12 12.20 9.10 -24.24
C ASN A 12 11.03 8.84 -23.26
N ASN A 13 10.06 8.02 -23.64
CA ASN A 13 9.02 7.60 -22.73
C ASN A 13 9.47 6.42 -21.87
N LYS A 14 8.98 6.40 -20.63
CA LYS A 14 9.16 5.32 -19.66
C LYS A 14 7.85 5.27 -18.87
N PRO A 15 6.86 4.52 -19.37
CA PRO A 15 5.61 4.28 -18.66
C PRO A 15 5.90 3.69 -17.29
N VAL A 16 5.26 4.23 -16.26
CA VAL A 16 5.49 3.80 -14.86
C VAL A 16 4.19 3.50 -14.13
N CYS A 17 3.10 4.14 -14.52
CA CYS A 17 1.82 4.09 -13.83
C CYS A 17 0.72 3.65 -14.79
N PHE A 18 -0.18 2.80 -14.31
CA PHE A 18 -1.42 2.44 -14.99
C PHE A 18 -2.60 3.19 -14.37
N ARG A 19 -3.69 3.33 -15.14
CA ARG A 19 -5.00 3.66 -14.62
C ARG A 19 -6.04 2.84 -15.37
N THR A 20 -6.89 2.16 -14.64
CA THR A 20 -7.94 1.33 -15.22
C THR A 20 -9.02 2.24 -15.81
N PRO A 21 -9.45 2.03 -17.07
CA PRO A 21 -10.55 2.80 -17.65
C PRO A 21 -11.82 2.74 -16.78
N CYS A 22 -12.49 3.89 -16.66
CA CYS A 22 -13.73 4.07 -15.91
C CYS A 22 -13.65 3.71 -14.41
N CYS A 23 -12.46 3.67 -13.82
CA CYS A 23 -12.28 3.28 -12.41
C CYS A 23 -12.95 4.22 -11.40
N ASP A 24 -13.30 5.43 -11.82
CA ASP A 24 -14.00 6.47 -11.06
C ASP A 24 -15.54 6.37 -11.13
N SER A 25 -16.06 5.43 -11.94
CA SER A 25 -17.49 5.23 -12.16
C SER A 25 -17.92 3.77 -12.03
N LEU A 26 -17.04 2.83 -12.35
CA LEU A 26 -17.33 1.40 -12.37
C LEU A 26 -16.32 0.65 -11.50
N ASN A 27 -16.72 -0.53 -11.02
CA ASN A 27 -15.80 -1.47 -10.34
C ASN A 27 -14.93 -2.22 -11.37
N THR A 28 -14.14 -1.48 -12.16
CA THR A 28 -13.26 -2.05 -13.21
C THR A 28 -11.92 -2.51 -12.65
N LEU A 29 -11.44 -1.89 -11.58
CA LEU A 29 -10.34 -2.41 -10.78
C LEU A 29 -10.76 -3.68 -10.04
N SER A 30 -9.91 -4.69 -10.02
CA SER A 30 -10.16 -5.94 -9.29
C SER A 30 -8.87 -6.52 -8.72
N PRO A 31 -8.94 -7.36 -7.67
CA PRO A 31 -7.77 -8.09 -7.18
C PRO A 31 -7.08 -8.91 -8.27
N ARG A 32 -7.85 -9.53 -9.18
CA ARG A 32 -7.32 -10.29 -10.32
C ARG A 32 -6.55 -9.41 -11.30
N PHE A 33 -6.94 -8.16 -11.49
CA PHE A 33 -6.16 -7.24 -12.31
C PHE A 33 -4.73 -7.08 -11.76
N PHE A 34 -4.58 -6.89 -10.46
CA PHE A 34 -3.26 -6.73 -9.85
C PHE A 34 -2.42 -8.00 -9.98
N THR A 35 -2.97 -9.15 -9.61
CA THR A 35 -2.22 -10.42 -9.53
C THR A 35 -1.99 -11.08 -10.89
N GLU A 36 -2.94 -10.98 -11.83
CA GLU A 36 -2.90 -11.72 -13.09
C GLU A 36 -2.52 -10.85 -14.30
N ILE A 37 -2.57 -9.52 -14.19
CA ILE A 37 -2.31 -8.60 -15.31
C ILE A 37 -1.19 -7.61 -14.98
N PHE A 38 -1.36 -6.78 -13.95
CA PHE A 38 -0.41 -5.71 -13.60
C PHE A 38 0.97 -6.26 -13.18
N ALA A 39 0.97 -7.33 -12.39
CA ALA A 39 2.19 -7.96 -11.86
C ALA A 39 3.07 -8.61 -12.94
N LYS A 40 2.61 -8.72 -14.19
CA LYS A 40 3.38 -9.35 -15.27
C LYS A 40 4.47 -8.42 -15.81
N THR A 41 5.45 -9.04 -16.46
CA THR A 41 6.43 -8.39 -17.33
C THR A 41 6.11 -8.82 -18.75
N THR A 42 6.08 -7.89 -19.71
CA THR A 42 5.80 -8.21 -21.11
C THR A 42 6.91 -9.08 -21.72
N ALA A 43 6.64 -9.72 -22.85
CA ALA A 43 7.66 -10.49 -23.59
C ALA A 43 8.87 -9.63 -24.01
N LYS A 44 8.70 -8.31 -24.14
CA LYS A 44 9.80 -7.36 -24.40
C LYS A 44 10.56 -6.92 -23.14
N GLY A 45 10.21 -7.45 -21.96
CA GLY A 45 10.84 -7.10 -20.69
C GLY A 45 10.27 -5.85 -20.02
N ASN A 46 9.17 -5.28 -20.51
CA ASN A 46 8.59 -4.06 -19.95
C ASN A 46 7.63 -4.35 -18.80
N PHE A 47 7.58 -3.46 -17.81
CA PHE A 47 6.67 -3.56 -16.67
C PHE A 47 6.42 -2.18 -16.04
N LEU A 48 5.37 -2.08 -15.22
CA LEU A 48 4.99 -0.85 -14.51
C LEU A 48 5.28 -0.96 -13.00
N GLN A 49 5.38 0.17 -12.31
CA GLN A 49 5.64 0.23 -10.86
C GLN A 49 4.47 0.77 -10.04
N ALA A 50 3.53 1.46 -10.67
CA ALA A 50 2.41 2.09 -9.98
C ALA A 50 1.07 1.88 -10.71
N ASP A 51 -0.01 2.02 -9.97
CA ASP A 51 -1.38 2.15 -10.44
C ASP A 51 -2.01 3.39 -9.79
N SER A 52 -3.07 3.91 -10.37
CA SER A 52 -3.82 5.04 -9.84
C SER A 52 -5.29 4.89 -10.24
N SER A 53 -5.93 3.88 -9.65
CA SER A 53 -7.28 3.42 -10.02
C SER A 53 -8.26 3.39 -8.83
N VAL A 54 -7.80 3.61 -7.60
CA VAL A 54 -8.65 3.72 -6.40
C VAL A 54 -8.99 5.18 -6.13
N MET A 55 -10.25 5.48 -5.85
CA MET A 55 -10.71 6.84 -5.53
C MET A 55 -10.57 7.14 -4.05
N GLN A 56 -9.67 8.04 -3.68
CA GLN A 56 -9.60 8.63 -2.36
C GLN A 56 -10.68 9.70 -2.17
N VAL A 57 -11.44 9.55 -1.09
CA VAL A 57 -12.54 10.44 -0.70
C VAL A 57 -12.26 11.00 0.69
N PHE A 58 -12.20 12.32 0.82
CA PHE A 58 -12.13 12.95 2.14
C PHE A 58 -13.51 12.95 2.79
N THR A 59 -13.54 12.71 4.10
CA THR A 59 -14.79 12.66 4.87
C THR A 59 -14.58 13.28 6.24
N SER A 60 -15.68 13.67 6.88
CA SER A 60 -15.64 14.22 8.24
C SER A 60 -15.26 13.19 9.32
N ALA A 61 -15.09 11.91 8.97
CA ALA A 61 -14.61 10.90 9.91
C ALA A 61 -13.14 11.13 10.33
N ASP A 62 -12.35 11.83 9.53
CA ASP A 62 -10.97 12.17 9.90
C ASP A 62 -10.93 13.42 10.79
N PRO A 63 -10.54 13.29 12.08
CA PRO A 63 -10.51 14.41 13.01
C PRO A 63 -9.42 15.44 12.68
N ALA A 64 -8.42 15.10 11.85
CA ALA A 64 -7.39 16.04 11.44
C ALA A 64 -7.88 17.07 10.41
N LEU A 65 -9.01 16.80 9.75
CA LEU A 65 -9.54 17.66 8.69
C LEU A 65 -10.48 18.74 9.25
N PRO A 66 -10.25 20.04 8.92
CA PRO A 66 -11.21 21.09 9.21
C PRO A 66 -12.58 20.80 8.59
N ARG A 67 -13.65 21.00 9.37
CA ARG A 67 -15.01 20.57 8.99
C ARG A 67 -15.53 21.31 7.77
N GLU A 68 -15.16 22.58 7.63
CA GLU A 68 -15.49 23.43 6.50
C GLU A 68 -14.89 22.94 5.16
N LEU A 69 -13.84 22.13 5.20
CA LEU A 69 -13.24 21.56 3.97
C LEU A 69 -13.93 20.27 3.53
N VAL A 70 -14.57 19.53 4.45
CA VAL A 70 -15.15 18.20 4.20
C VAL A 70 -16.67 18.16 4.28
N LEU A 71 -17.30 19.22 4.78
CA LEU A 71 -18.76 19.38 4.81
C LEU A 71 -19.22 20.54 3.91
N ASP A 72 -20.40 20.38 3.32
CA ASP A 72 -21.14 21.45 2.68
C ASP A 72 -21.87 22.31 3.72
N ALA A 73 -22.38 23.48 3.30
CA ALA A 73 -23.05 24.42 4.20
C ALA A 73 -24.30 23.86 4.92
N ASP A 74 -24.92 22.81 4.35
CA ASP A 74 -26.04 22.08 4.94
C ASP A 74 -25.61 20.94 5.90
N GLY A 75 -24.30 20.81 6.14
CA GLY A 75 -23.72 19.82 7.04
C GLY A 75 -23.51 18.43 6.41
N LYS A 76 -23.75 18.25 5.11
CA LYS A 76 -23.51 16.96 4.42
C LYS A 76 -22.06 16.80 3.99
N GLU A 77 -21.64 15.55 3.84
CA GLU A 77 -20.32 15.18 3.30
C GLU A 77 -20.12 15.76 1.89
N LYS A 78 -19.11 16.61 1.74
CA LYS A 78 -18.80 17.34 0.51
C LYS A 78 -18.47 16.40 -0.66
N PHE A 79 -17.71 15.33 -0.38
CA PHE A 79 -17.14 14.49 -1.44
C PHE A 79 -17.89 13.18 -1.69
N LYS A 80 -18.64 12.66 -0.71
CA LYS A 80 -19.35 11.37 -0.86
C LYS A 80 -20.39 11.38 -1.96
N LYS A 81 -20.98 12.55 -2.26
CA LYS A 81 -21.99 12.72 -3.33
C LYS A 81 -21.48 12.39 -4.74
N TYR A 82 -20.16 12.33 -4.93
CA TYR A 82 -19.53 12.02 -6.22
C TYR A 82 -19.31 10.53 -6.47
N LEU A 83 -19.46 9.69 -5.44
CA LEU A 83 -19.38 8.25 -5.60
C LEU A 83 -20.71 7.71 -6.15
N PRO A 84 -20.69 6.64 -6.97
CA PRO A 84 -21.91 5.96 -7.38
C PRO A 84 -22.73 5.50 -6.17
N THR A 85 -23.97 5.98 -6.05
CA THR A 85 -24.89 5.59 -4.96
C THR A 85 -25.93 4.55 -5.40
N ASP A 86 -26.07 4.32 -6.70
CA ASP A 86 -27.00 3.37 -7.32
C ASP A 86 -26.46 1.93 -7.36
N ARG A 87 -25.21 1.73 -6.95
CA ARG A 87 -24.52 0.44 -6.90
C ARG A 87 -23.49 0.41 -5.79
N PHE A 88 -23.07 -0.79 -5.39
CA PHE A 88 -21.87 -0.95 -4.58
C PHE A 88 -20.63 -0.48 -5.35
N PHE A 89 -19.82 0.38 -4.75
CA PHE A 89 -18.59 0.91 -5.35
C PHE A 89 -17.38 0.54 -4.48
N ALA A 90 -16.62 -0.46 -4.94
CA ALA A 90 -15.48 -1.01 -4.20
C ALA A 90 -14.19 -0.22 -4.41
N ASN A 91 -14.11 0.57 -5.48
CA ASN A 91 -12.89 1.24 -5.92
C ASN A 91 -12.68 2.58 -5.20
N SER A 92 -12.89 2.61 -3.88
CA SER A 92 -12.64 3.80 -3.09
C SER A 92 -11.96 3.50 -1.78
N ILE A 93 -11.26 4.51 -1.27
CA ILE A 93 -10.66 4.55 0.06
C ILE A 93 -11.07 5.88 0.69
N GLU A 94 -11.24 5.91 2.01
CA GLU A 94 -11.59 7.14 2.73
C GLU A 94 -10.38 7.66 3.51
N ASN A 95 -10.18 8.98 3.49
CA ASN A 95 -9.18 9.71 4.28
C ASN A 95 -7.71 9.23 4.18
N TYR A 96 -7.36 8.51 3.11
CA TYR A 96 -6.01 7.98 2.90
C TYR A 96 -5.38 8.52 1.60
N PRO A 97 -4.91 9.78 1.59
CA PRO A 97 -4.29 10.40 0.42
C PRO A 97 -2.81 10.01 0.29
N TYR A 98 -2.45 8.75 0.54
CA TYR A 98 -1.06 8.29 0.52
C TYR A 98 -0.90 7.10 -0.43
N PRO A 99 0.26 6.97 -1.11
CA PRO A 99 0.55 5.76 -1.87
C PRO A 99 0.65 4.54 -0.95
N PHE A 100 0.07 3.41 -1.36
CA PHE A 100 0.18 2.14 -0.63
C PHE A 100 0.57 1.00 -1.56
N VAL A 101 1.05 -0.11 -0.99
CA VAL A 101 1.55 -1.23 -1.78
C VAL A 101 0.47 -2.28 -2.00
N VAL A 102 0.28 -2.70 -3.25
CA VAL A 102 -0.60 -3.80 -3.64
C VAL A 102 0.23 -4.97 -4.19
N ASP A 103 -0.03 -6.17 -3.66
CA ASP A 103 0.64 -7.43 -4.01
C ASP A 103 2.18 -7.34 -4.08
N ARG A 104 2.79 -6.51 -3.21
CA ARG A 104 4.25 -6.26 -3.13
C ARG A 104 4.88 -5.60 -4.36
N LEU A 105 4.18 -5.51 -5.48
CA LEU A 105 4.75 -5.15 -6.79
C LEU A 105 4.26 -3.78 -7.30
N CYS A 106 3.18 -3.26 -6.74
CA CYS A 106 2.53 -2.04 -7.21
C CYS A 106 2.45 -0.98 -6.12
N TRP A 107 2.85 0.24 -6.43
CA TRP A 107 2.40 1.43 -5.70
C TRP A 107 1.05 1.88 -6.21
N GLU A 108 -0.01 1.77 -5.42
CA GLU A 108 -1.30 2.40 -5.71
C GLU A 108 -1.29 3.85 -5.22
N PHE A 109 -1.44 4.78 -6.15
CA PHE A 109 -1.61 6.21 -5.88
C PHE A 109 -3.09 6.57 -6.01
N PRO A 110 -3.82 6.72 -4.89
CA PRO A 110 -5.26 6.91 -4.97
C PRO A 110 -5.61 8.26 -5.62
N CYS A 111 -6.50 8.22 -6.60
CA CYS A 111 -7.03 9.40 -7.29
C CYS A 111 -7.92 10.21 -6.37
N VAL A 112 -7.84 11.53 -6.42
CA VAL A 112 -8.76 12.36 -5.64
C VAL A 112 -10.18 12.29 -6.21
N ALA A 113 -11.17 12.13 -5.35
CA ALA A 113 -12.57 12.35 -5.68
C ALA A 113 -12.97 13.81 -5.37
N PRO A 114 -13.71 14.49 -6.25
CA PRO A 114 -14.17 13.99 -7.55
C PRO A 114 -13.09 13.98 -8.64
N SER A 115 -13.20 13.04 -9.59
CA SER A 115 -12.66 13.25 -10.94
C SER A 115 -13.51 14.27 -11.68
N ASP A 116 -13.01 14.85 -12.79
CA ASP A 116 -13.83 15.73 -13.62
C ASP A 116 -15.04 15.02 -14.25
N TRP A 117 -14.94 13.70 -14.52
CA TRP A 117 -16.06 12.87 -14.97
C TRP A 117 -17.17 12.79 -13.91
N ALA A 118 -16.82 12.52 -12.65
CA ALA A 118 -17.80 12.44 -11.56
C ALA A 118 -18.41 13.82 -11.28
N ALA A 119 -17.56 14.85 -11.31
CA ALA A 119 -17.98 16.23 -11.11
C ALA A 119 -18.93 16.70 -12.22
N GLN A 120 -18.61 16.49 -13.50
CA GLN A 120 -19.51 16.89 -14.60
C GLN A 120 -20.79 16.08 -14.62
N HIS A 121 -20.78 14.81 -14.20
CA HIS A 121 -22.00 14.01 -14.15
C HIS A 121 -23.01 14.64 -13.18
N PHE A 122 -22.50 15.08 -12.02
CA PHE A 122 -23.28 15.70 -10.96
C PHE A 122 -23.63 17.17 -11.26
N HIS A 123 -22.64 18.01 -11.61
CA HIS A 123 -22.76 19.46 -11.74
C HIS A 123 -22.97 19.98 -13.18
N LYS A 124 -22.90 19.10 -14.18
CA LYS A 124 -22.74 19.43 -15.60
C LYS A 124 -21.35 20.02 -15.92
N PRO A 125 -20.93 19.99 -17.21
CA PRO A 125 -19.60 20.41 -17.61
C PRO A 125 -19.25 21.86 -17.25
N ASN A 126 -17.97 22.12 -16.97
CA ASN A 126 -17.40 23.45 -16.72
C ASN A 126 -18.02 24.21 -15.54
N ASN A 127 -18.65 23.49 -14.61
CA ASN A 127 -19.27 24.11 -13.44
C ASN A 127 -18.19 24.65 -12.48
N PRO A 128 -18.26 25.91 -12.03
CA PRO A 128 -17.28 26.48 -11.11
C PRO A 128 -17.23 25.76 -9.76
N GLN A 129 -18.31 25.13 -9.31
CA GLN A 129 -18.33 24.37 -8.05
C GLN A 129 -17.32 23.21 -8.04
N THR A 130 -17.04 22.61 -9.21
CA THR A 130 -16.00 21.58 -9.34
C THR A 130 -14.63 22.10 -8.90
N ILE A 131 -14.32 23.36 -9.20
CA ILE A 131 -13.04 23.97 -8.83
C ILE A 131 -12.99 24.30 -7.35
N GLU A 132 -14.08 24.78 -6.76
CA GLU A 132 -14.16 25.00 -5.32
C GLU A 132 -13.99 23.69 -4.54
N ASP A 133 -14.60 22.60 -5.00
CA ASP A 133 -14.45 21.29 -4.36
C ASP A 133 -13.03 20.72 -4.55
N TRP A 134 -12.40 20.92 -5.71
CA TRP A 134 -10.99 20.55 -5.90
C TRP A 134 -10.03 21.37 -5.04
N LYS A 135 -10.27 22.67 -4.85
CA LYS A 135 -9.50 23.52 -3.92
C LYS A 135 -9.61 22.99 -2.49
N ALA A 136 -10.82 22.64 -2.03
CA ALA A 136 -11.04 22.06 -0.71
C ALA A 136 -10.35 20.70 -0.54
N ALA A 137 -10.42 19.84 -1.57
CA ALA A 137 -9.74 18.55 -1.56
C ALA A 137 -8.21 18.71 -1.55
N LEU A 138 -7.66 19.67 -2.32
CA LEU A 138 -6.23 19.99 -2.29
C LEU A 138 -5.81 20.50 -0.90
N ASP A 139 -6.60 21.37 -0.29
CA ASP A 139 -6.34 21.88 1.07
C ASP A 139 -6.34 20.72 2.09
N CYS A 140 -7.27 19.77 1.98
CA CYS A 140 -7.27 18.54 2.78
C CYS A 140 -5.98 17.73 2.55
N THR A 141 -5.56 17.55 1.30
CA THR A 141 -4.30 16.85 0.99
C THR A 141 -3.09 17.55 1.63
N VAL A 142 -3.05 18.89 1.65
CA VAL A 142 -1.97 19.64 2.31
C VAL A 142 -2.00 19.44 3.83
N VAL A 143 -3.17 19.47 4.47
CA VAL A 143 -3.32 19.15 5.90
C VAL A 143 -2.76 17.76 6.20
N LYS A 144 -3.06 16.78 5.33
CA LYS A 144 -2.61 15.40 5.47
C LYS A 144 -1.17 15.17 5.01
N GLN A 145 -0.51 16.14 4.38
CA GLN A 145 0.80 15.98 3.75
C GLN A 145 0.83 14.81 2.72
N GLY A 146 -0.29 14.62 2.00
CA GLY A 146 -0.48 13.50 1.07
C GLY A 146 -0.17 13.83 -0.38
N VAL A 147 -0.66 12.97 -1.28
CA VAL A 147 -0.63 13.15 -2.74
C VAL A 147 -2.01 13.54 -3.27
N PHE A 148 -2.05 14.50 -4.19
CA PHE A 148 -3.28 14.93 -4.88
C PHE A 148 -3.23 14.46 -6.32
N CYS A 149 -3.75 13.26 -6.58
CA CYS A 149 -3.77 12.67 -7.92
C CYS A 149 -5.03 13.10 -8.68
N LEU A 150 -4.95 14.25 -9.34
CA LEU A 150 -6.06 14.81 -10.13
C LEU A 150 -6.37 13.96 -11.37
N VAL A 151 -7.66 13.77 -11.65
CA VAL A 151 -8.16 13.17 -12.88
C VAL A 151 -8.92 14.23 -13.65
N PHE A 152 -8.42 14.58 -14.84
CA PHE A 152 -9.11 15.48 -15.74
C PHE A 152 -8.96 15.05 -17.20
N HIS A 153 -9.95 15.38 -18.01
CA HIS A 153 -10.00 15.14 -19.44
C HIS A 153 -9.83 16.48 -20.16
N PRO A 154 -8.96 16.58 -21.17
CA PRO A 154 -8.64 17.85 -21.83
C PRO A 154 -9.77 18.39 -22.71
N HIS A 155 -10.94 17.75 -22.72
CA HIS A 155 -12.06 18.08 -23.60
C HIS A 155 -13.40 17.99 -22.88
N ASN A 156 -14.31 18.90 -23.22
CA ASN A 156 -15.70 19.02 -22.77
C ASN A 156 -15.97 19.33 -21.29
N TRP A 157 -15.32 18.64 -20.35
CA TRP A 157 -15.78 18.58 -18.95
C TRP A 157 -15.18 19.64 -18.04
N ILE A 158 -13.94 20.05 -18.34
CA ILE A 158 -13.25 21.11 -17.65
C ILE A 158 -12.52 22.00 -18.67
N LYS A 159 -12.41 23.30 -18.36
CA LYS A 159 -11.65 24.25 -19.19
C LYS A 159 -10.20 24.39 -18.72
N PRO A 160 -9.26 24.75 -19.62
CA PRO A 160 -7.89 25.09 -19.23
C PRO A 160 -7.81 26.19 -18.16
N GLU A 161 -8.66 27.21 -18.23
CA GLU A 161 -8.66 28.32 -17.28
C GLU A 161 -9.01 27.85 -15.85
N GLN A 162 -9.88 26.85 -15.74
CA GLN A 162 -10.26 26.26 -14.47
C GLN A 162 -9.13 25.43 -13.85
N ILE A 163 -8.30 24.79 -14.68
CA ILE A 163 -7.08 24.11 -14.21
C ILE A 163 -6.04 25.14 -13.76
N ASN A 164 -5.87 26.23 -14.50
CA ASN A 164 -4.99 27.34 -14.10
C ASN A 164 -5.43 27.92 -12.74
N GLU A 165 -6.72 28.11 -12.52
CA GLU A 165 -7.25 28.59 -11.25
C GLU A 165 -6.92 27.65 -10.07
N LEU A 166 -6.99 26.32 -10.27
CA LEU A 166 -6.59 25.35 -9.26
C LEU A 166 -5.08 25.42 -8.98
N ILE A 167 -4.25 25.58 -10.02
CA ILE A 167 -2.79 25.75 -9.90
C ILE A 167 -2.48 27.04 -9.14
N ASP A 168 -3.14 28.14 -9.47
CA ASP A 168 -2.96 29.44 -8.81
C ASP A 168 -3.34 29.36 -7.33
N HIS A 169 -4.44 28.67 -6.99
CA HIS A 169 -4.81 28.40 -5.60
C HIS A 169 -3.71 27.62 -4.88
N ALA A 170 -3.21 26.54 -5.48
CA ALA A 170 -2.14 25.71 -4.91
C ALA A 170 -0.87 26.53 -4.61
N VAL A 171 -0.43 27.32 -5.59
CA VAL A 171 0.81 28.11 -5.48
C VAL A 171 0.63 29.29 -4.54
N THR A 172 -0.47 30.03 -4.64
CA THR A 172 -0.70 31.24 -3.85
C THR A 172 -0.95 30.91 -2.38
N LYS A 173 -1.77 29.89 -2.09
CA LYS A 173 -2.13 29.54 -0.72
C LYS A 173 -1.06 28.70 -0.01
N HIS A 174 -0.47 27.74 -0.71
CA HIS A 174 0.42 26.75 -0.08
C HIS A 174 1.89 26.90 -0.45
N GLY A 175 2.20 27.56 -1.56
CA GLY A 175 3.56 27.89 -1.98
C GLY A 175 4.51 26.69 -1.94
N LYS A 176 5.57 26.81 -1.13
CA LYS A 176 6.62 25.77 -1.03
C LYS A 176 6.16 24.45 -0.40
N LYS A 177 4.95 24.38 0.17
CA LYS A 177 4.39 23.14 0.73
C LYS A 177 3.96 22.14 -0.35
N VAL A 178 3.69 22.61 -1.58
CA VAL A 178 3.24 21.77 -2.68
C VAL A 178 4.33 21.60 -3.73
N LYS A 179 4.27 20.48 -4.46
CA LYS A 179 5.10 20.25 -5.63
C LYS A 179 4.34 19.47 -6.69
N PHE A 180 4.39 19.96 -7.92
CA PHE A 180 3.83 19.28 -9.08
C PHE A 180 4.82 18.22 -9.58
N LEU A 181 4.34 16.98 -9.71
CA LEU A 181 5.16 15.84 -10.10
C LEU A 181 4.41 15.00 -11.12
N THR A 182 5.15 14.46 -12.07
CA THR A 182 4.75 13.29 -12.81
C THR A 182 4.77 12.05 -11.90
N PHE A 183 4.01 11.00 -12.25
CA PHE A 183 4.10 9.73 -11.54
C PHE A 183 5.52 9.13 -11.54
N ARG A 184 6.32 9.41 -12.58
CA ARG A 184 7.72 8.97 -12.65
C ARG A 184 8.54 9.59 -11.53
N GLU A 185 8.47 10.91 -11.38
CA GLU A 185 9.20 11.62 -10.32
C GLU A 185 8.71 11.23 -8.93
N ALA A 186 7.41 10.96 -8.77
CA ALA A 186 6.84 10.50 -7.50
C ALA A 186 7.39 9.11 -7.13
N VAL A 187 7.35 8.14 -8.05
CA VAL A 187 7.89 6.78 -7.83
C VAL A 187 9.40 6.82 -7.59
N GLU A 188 10.16 7.61 -8.35
CA GLU A 188 11.60 7.77 -8.14
C GLU A 188 11.92 8.30 -6.73
N ARG A 189 11.09 9.19 -6.19
CA ARG A 189 11.23 9.68 -4.82
C ARG A 189 10.84 8.67 -3.76
N LEU A 190 9.81 7.86 -3.98
CA LEU A 190 9.51 6.75 -3.09
C LEU A 190 10.68 5.77 -3.05
N ASN A 191 11.17 5.36 -4.22
CA ASN A 191 12.31 4.45 -4.34
C ASN A 191 13.56 5.02 -3.64
N LYS A 192 13.92 6.28 -3.92
CA LYS A 192 15.10 6.92 -3.33
C LYS A 192 14.98 7.13 -1.83
N ASN A 193 13.86 7.70 -1.36
CA ASN A 193 13.78 8.21 0.00
C ASN A 193 13.15 7.21 0.96
N VAL A 194 12.12 6.47 0.55
CA VAL A 194 11.39 5.48 1.38
C VAL A 194 12.02 4.09 1.28
N LEU A 195 12.47 3.69 0.09
CA LEU A 195 13.00 2.35 -0.15
C LEU A 195 14.54 2.28 -0.23
N GLY A 196 15.25 3.30 0.23
CA GLY A 196 16.72 3.28 0.33
C GLY A 196 17.43 3.16 -1.02
N GLY A 197 16.82 3.68 -2.08
CA GLY A 197 17.29 3.54 -3.46
C GLY A 197 16.84 2.24 -4.14
N GLN A 198 16.12 1.35 -3.44
CA GLN A 198 15.52 0.16 -4.04
C GLN A 198 14.14 0.46 -4.64
N SER A 199 13.62 -0.49 -5.41
CA SER A 199 12.26 -0.46 -5.96
C SER A 199 11.47 -1.69 -5.48
N LEU A 200 10.14 -1.63 -5.55
CA LEU A 200 9.29 -2.80 -5.28
C LEU A 200 9.58 -3.97 -6.24
N ARG A 201 9.90 -3.64 -7.50
CA ARG A 201 10.19 -4.59 -8.57
C ARG A 201 11.67 -4.57 -8.94
N SER A 202 12.25 -5.73 -9.18
CA SER A 202 13.61 -5.93 -9.69
C SER A 202 13.74 -5.42 -11.13
N ASP A 203 14.96 -5.42 -11.67
CA ASP A 203 15.26 -5.12 -13.08
C ASP A 203 14.48 -5.99 -14.08
N LYS A 204 14.09 -7.20 -13.67
CA LYS A 204 13.25 -8.14 -14.44
C LYS A 204 11.75 -8.00 -14.18
N GLY A 205 11.34 -7.02 -13.38
CA GLY A 205 9.95 -6.79 -13.01
C GLY A 205 9.37 -7.79 -11.99
N ARG A 206 10.20 -8.59 -11.32
CA ARG A 206 9.77 -9.52 -10.26
C ARG A 206 9.85 -8.87 -8.88
N ASP A 207 9.26 -9.48 -7.85
CA ASP A 207 9.38 -9.02 -6.46
C ASP A 207 10.85 -8.77 -6.08
N ASN A 208 11.15 -7.57 -5.58
CA ASN A 208 12.48 -7.18 -5.12
C ASN A 208 12.64 -7.33 -3.60
N GLY A 209 11.75 -8.08 -2.95
CA GLY A 209 11.85 -8.38 -1.52
C GLY A 209 11.61 -7.17 -0.63
N VAL A 210 10.85 -6.19 -1.11
CA VAL A 210 10.49 -4.99 -0.34
C VAL A 210 9.11 -5.18 0.28
N ARG A 211 8.94 -4.83 1.56
CA ARG A 211 7.64 -4.81 2.24
C ARG A 211 7.45 -3.51 2.99
N MET A 212 6.24 -2.98 2.92
CA MET A 212 5.82 -1.83 3.71
C MET A 212 4.91 -2.31 4.84
N LEU A 213 5.25 -1.95 6.06
CA LEU A 213 4.50 -2.28 7.27
C LEU A 213 5.02 -1.42 8.43
N ASP A 214 4.19 -1.17 9.42
CA ASP A 214 4.60 -0.56 10.69
C ASP A 214 5.37 -1.62 11.52
N VAL A 215 6.70 -1.52 11.61
CA VAL A 215 7.52 -2.56 12.27
C VAL A 215 7.69 -2.31 13.76
N ASP A 216 7.51 -1.09 14.26
CA ASP A 216 7.68 -0.76 15.68
C ASP A 216 6.36 -0.40 16.39
N ASN A 217 5.26 -0.41 15.64
CA ASN A 217 3.90 -0.13 16.08
C ASN A 217 3.72 1.32 16.57
N ASP A 218 4.33 2.28 15.87
CA ASP A 218 4.21 3.72 16.13
C ASP A 218 3.07 4.39 15.33
N GLY A 219 2.41 3.65 14.44
CA GLY A 219 1.32 4.12 13.58
C GLY A 219 1.79 4.73 12.25
N LEU A 220 3.10 4.72 11.96
CA LEU A 220 3.70 5.16 10.71
C LEU A 220 4.19 3.95 9.91
N LEU A 221 4.29 4.13 8.59
CA LEU A 221 4.64 3.04 7.70
C LEU A 221 6.15 2.96 7.51
N ASP A 222 6.73 1.80 7.82
CA ASP A 222 8.15 1.51 7.64
C ASP A 222 8.43 0.65 6.41
N ALA A 223 9.71 0.52 6.05
CA ALA A 223 10.15 -0.30 4.92
C ALA A 223 11.13 -1.39 5.37
N THR A 224 10.89 -2.63 4.95
CA THR A 224 11.87 -3.72 5.01
C THR A 224 12.31 -4.08 3.60
N ILE A 225 13.60 -4.31 3.42
CA ILE A 225 14.26 -4.58 2.14
C ILE A 225 15.08 -5.85 2.33
N GLY A 226 14.55 -6.97 1.86
CA GLY A 226 15.18 -8.29 1.97
C GLY A 226 15.71 -8.84 0.65
N ASN A 227 16.10 -8.02 -0.32
CA ASN A 227 16.87 -8.56 -1.45
C ASN A 227 18.28 -8.97 -1.00
N SER A 228 18.94 -9.81 -1.79
CA SER A 228 20.26 -10.34 -1.45
C SER A 228 21.37 -9.30 -1.33
N SER A 229 21.16 -8.07 -1.84
CA SER A 229 22.16 -7.02 -1.85
C SER A 229 22.08 -6.06 -0.66
N VAL A 230 20.87 -5.74 -0.16
CA VAL A 230 20.69 -4.64 0.81
C VAL A 230 20.37 -5.13 2.21
N GLN A 231 19.34 -5.97 2.41
CA GLN A 231 18.96 -6.52 3.72
C GLN A 231 18.84 -5.45 4.83
N GLN A 232 17.95 -4.47 4.66
CA GLN A 232 17.77 -3.35 5.58
C GLN A 232 16.32 -3.20 6.07
N THR A 233 16.18 -2.73 7.31
CA THR A 233 14.96 -2.21 7.91
C THR A 233 15.09 -0.71 8.01
N ARG A 234 14.06 0.04 7.62
CA ARG A 234 14.04 1.50 7.62
C ARG A 234 12.81 1.96 8.36
N VAL A 235 13.01 2.54 9.55
CA VAL A 235 11.95 3.08 10.41
C VAL A 235 11.89 4.59 10.24
N TRP A 236 10.70 5.15 10.07
CA TRP A 236 10.55 6.60 9.95
C TRP A 236 10.51 7.26 11.34
N SER A 237 11.54 8.04 11.68
CA SER A 237 11.52 8.85 12.91
C SER A 237 10.80 10.17 12.66
N ASN A 238 9.58 10.31 13.16
CA ASN A 238 8.84 11.57 13.06
C ASN A 238 9.54 12.72 13.81
N GLN A 239 10.18 12.42 14.95
CA GLN A 239 10.92 13.42 15.74
C GLN A 239 12.13 13.95 15.00
N GLU A 240 12.88 13.07 14.33
CA GLU A 240 14.12 13.44 13.66
C GLU A 240 13.93 13.70 12.15
N SER A 241 12.70 13.52 11.64
CA SER A 241 12.32 13.70 10.24
C SER A 241 13.24 12.99 9.24
N HIS A 242 13.70 11.78 9.59
CA HIS A 242 14.51 10.95 8.72
C HIS A 242 14.34 9.46 9.01
N TRP A 243 14.85 8.63 8.09
CA TRP A 243 14.80 7.18 8.18
C TRP A 243 15.96 6.64 9.02
N LEU A 244 15.64 5.99 10.13
CA LEU A 244 16.57 5.19 10.92
C LEU A 244 16.73 3.84 10.22
N THR A 245 17.96 3.48 9.86
CA THR A 245 18.23 2.25 9.08
C THR A 245 19.03 1.27 9.92
N THR A 246 18.53 0.04 10.02
CA THR A 246 19.17 -1.09 10.70
C THR A 246 19.13 -2.34 9.82
N ASP A 247 19.79 -3.43 10.23
CA ASP A 247 19.85 -4.66 9.44
C ASP A 247 18.50 -5.39 9.42
N PHE A 248 18.18 -6.02 8.29
CA PHE A 248 17.04 -6.94 8.16
C PHE A 248 17.54 -8.39 8.04
N PRO A 249 17.06 -9.33 8.87
CA PRO A 249 17.70 -10.63 9.03
C PRO A 249 17.37 -11.66 7.94
N ALA A 250 16.68 -11.25 6.87
CA ALA A 250 15.97 -12.17 5.99
C ALA A 250 16.08 -11.82 4.51
N VAL A 251 16.25 -12.86 3.68
CA VAL A 251 16.13 -12.75 2.22
C VAL A 251 14.69 -13.07 1.79
N LEU A 252 14.07 -12.11 1.09
CA LEU A 252 12.68 -12.13 0.63
C LEU A 252 12.54 -12.37 -0.89
N THR A 253 13.64 -12.35 -1.64
CA THR A 253 13.65 -12.52 -3.11
C THR A 253 13.93 -13.94 -3.59
N ASP A 254 14.24 -14.90 -2.70
CA ASP A 254 14.66 -16.24 -3.11
C ASP A 254 13.48 -17.07 -3.66
N ALA A 255 13.57 -17.42 -4.94
CA ALA A 255 12.47 -17.96 -5.76
C ALA A 255 11.90 -19.28 -5.23
N ASP A 256 12.72 -20.08 -4.54
CA ASP A 256 12.28 -21.41 -4.13
C ASP A 256 11.46 -21.40 -2.83
N ARG A 257 11.62 -20.41 -1.92
CA ARG A 257 11.05 -20.50 -0.56
C ARG A 257 10.73 -19.18 0.15
N SER A 258 11.05 -18.00 -0.40
CA SER A 258 10.82 -16.72 0.29
C SER A 258 9.35 -16.35 0.43
N HIS A 259 8.51 -16.89 -0.46
CA HIS A 259 7.05 -16.74 -0.46
C HIS A 259 6.37 -17.35 0.77
N LEU A 260 7.10 -18.02 1.67
CA LEU A 260 6.57 -18.54 2.94
C LEU A 260 6.87 -17.63 4.14
N THR A 261 7.73 -16.61 3.94
CA THR A 261 7.99 -15.63 4.99
C THR A 261 6.73 -14.79 5.23
N ARG A 262 6.33 -14.63 6.49
CA ARG A 262 5.15 -13.86 6.88
C ARG A 262 5.50 -12.85 7.95
N PHE A 263 4.89 -11.69 7.83
CA PHE A 263 4.86 -10.70 8.89
C PHE A 263 3.56 -10.86 9.68
N GLY A 264 3.62 -10.57 10.97
CA GLY A 264 2.46 -10.53 11.84
C GLY A 264 2.67 -9.55 12.98
N ALA A 265 1.59 -9.17 13.65
CA ALA A 265 1.64 -8.42 14.90
C ALA A 265 0.99 -9.28 15.99
N MET A 266 1.51 -9.21 17.23
CA MET A 266 0.84 -9.84 18.39
C MET A 266 0.41 -8.79 19.39
N SER A 267 -0.83 -8.89 19.89
CA SER A 267 -1.23 -8.09 21.05
C SER A 267 -0.33 -8.38 22.24
N GLY A 268 0.07 -7.31 22.92
CA GLY A 268 0.99 -7.35 24.06
C GLY A 268 2.48 -7.48 23.69
N VAL A 269 2.82 -7.66 22.41
CA VAL A 269 4.20 -7.62 21.92
C VAL A 269 4.42 -6.31 21.18
N ARG A 270 5.50 -5.60 21.54
CA ARG A 270 5.90 -4.41 20.78
C ARG A 270 6.60 -4.85 19.50
N GLY A 271 6.23 -4.18 18.41
CA GLY A 271 6.79 -4.38 17.08
C GLY A 271 6.27 -5.59 16.30
N ALA A 272 6.64 -5.61 15.03
CA ALA A 272 6.27 -6.66 14.10
C ALA A 272 7.10 -7.92 14.31
N MET A 273 6.46 -9.05 14.02
CA MET A 273 7.10 -10.34 13.96
C MET A 273 7.39 -10.75 12.53
N LEU A 274 8.48 -11.49 12.37
CA LEU A 274 8.85 -12.13 11.12
C LEU A 274 8.94 -13.64 11.34
N PHE A 275 8.08 -14.39 10.67
CA PHE A 275 8.16 -15.84 10.61
C PHE A 275 8.94 -16.27 9.38
N GLN A 276 10.08 -16.91 9.60
CA GLN A 276 10.91 -17.48 8.53
C GLN A 276 10.91 -19.01 8.62
N PRO A 277 9.99 -19.69 7.91
CA PRO A 277 9.87 -21.14 8.01
C PRO A 277 11.13 -21.87 7.55
N VAL A 278 11.85 -21.37 6.54
CA VAL A 278 13.09 -22.00 6.03
C VAL A 278 14.19 -22.03 7.09
N LEU A 279 14.29 -20.95 7.88
CA LEU A 279 15.28 -20.86 8.95
C LEU A 279 14.73 -21.40 10.28
N GLU A 280 13.45 -21.78 10.33
CA GLU A 280 12.72 -22.14 11.55
C GLU A 280 12.87 -21.07 12.65
N LYS A 281 12.89 -19.79 12.24
CA LYS A 281 13.11 -18.65 13.12
C LYS A 281 11.90 -17.75 13.21
N ILE A 282 11.68 -17.26 14.42
CA ILE A 282 10.73 -16.20 14.70
C ILE A 282 11.49 -14.99 15.23
N TRP A 283 11.42 -13.90 14.49
CA TRP A 283 12.01 -12.63 14.90
C TRP A 283 10.94 -11.71 15.44
N ASN A 284 11.35 -10.84 16.37
CA ASN A 284 10.57 -9.70 16.81
C ASN A 284 11.39 -8.42 16.64
N PHE A 285 10.75 -7.36 16.17
CA PHE A 285 11.39 -6.05 16.10
C PHE A 285 11.23 -5.32 17.44
N GLU A 286 12.31 -5.13 18.17
CA GLU A 286 12.32 -4.41 19.45
C GLU A 286 13.53 -3.50 19.53
N HIS A 287 13.38 -2.33 20.13
CA HIS A 287 14.49 -1.39 20.36
C HIS A 287 15.28 -1.05 19.08
N GLY A 288 14.61 -0.99 17.92
CA GLY A 288 15.22 -0.66 16.63
C GLY A 288 15.87 -1.83 15.88
N HIS A 289 15.85 -3.05 16.43
CA HIS A 289 16.52 -4.21 15.85
C HIS A 289 15.63 -5.45 15.82
N TRP A 290 15.90 -6.35 14.87
CA TRP A 290 15.29 -7.68 14.83
C TRP A 290 16.03 -8.62 15.79
N HIS A 291 15.31 -9.16 16.76
CA HIS A 291 15.80 -10.13 17.72
C HIS A 291 15.16 -11.48 17.47
N VAL A 292 15.95 -12.55 17.54
CA VAL A 292 15.40 -13.91 17.51
C VAL A 292 14.68 -14.16 18.84
N LYS A 293 13.37 -14.34 18.78
CA LYS A 293 12.55 -14.63 19.97
C LYS A 293 12.45 -16.13 20.23
N HIS A 294 12.47 -16.93 19.16
CA HIS A 294 12.40 -18.39 19.23
C HIS A 294 13.27 -19.04 18.15
N GLU A 295 14.01 -20.09 18.53
CA GLU A 295 14.78 -20.97 17.64
C GLU A 295 14.34 -22.43 17.85
N LYS A 296 14.38 -23.22 16.76
CA LYS A 296 14.36 -24.70 16.59
C LYS A 296 13.74 -25.63 17.65
N HIS A 297 13.94 -25.39 18.95
CA HIS A 297 13.54 -26.27 20.06
C HIS A 297 12.34 -25.78 20.89
N SER A 298 11.87 -24.53 20.71
CA SER A 298 10.68 -24.02 21.41
C SER A 298 9.37 -24.16 20.63
N LEU A 299 9.46 -24.61 19.36
CA LEU A 299 8.29 -25.02 18.58
C LEU A 299 8.05 -26.51 18.84
N GLY A 300 7.66 -26.84 20.08
CA GLY A 300 7.54 -28.20 20.61
C GLY A 300 6.37 -29.01 20.07
N THR A 301 6.16 -29.04 18.78
CA THR A 301 5.59 -30.16 18.05
C THR A 301 6.11 -29.92 16.66
N LYS A 302 6.54 -30.97 15.96
CA LYS A 302 6.83 -30.85 14.53
C LYS A 302 5.70 -30.02 13.91
N PHE A 303 5.95 -28.76 13.56
CA PHE A 303 5.40 -28.25 12.32
C PHE A 303 6.03 -29.19 11.32
N ALA A 304 5.38 -30.34 11.12
CA ALA A 304 5.73 -31.22 10.05
C ALA A 304 5.36 -30.36 8.84
N PHE A 305 6.32 -29.59 8.34
CA PHE A 305 6.60 -29.52 6.91
C PHE A 305 6.72 -31.00 6.53
N ALA A 306 5.57 -31.66 6.36
CA ALA A 306 5.49 -33.09 6.53
C ALA A 306 6.16 -33.64 5.31
N ASN A 307 7.37 -34.21 5.50
CA ASN A 307 8.31 -34.70 4.49
C ASN A 307 9.03 -33.60 3.69
N GLU A 308 10.27 -33.89 3.26
CA GLU A 308 11.13 -33.03 2.43
C GLU A 308 10.51 -32.68 1.05
N LEU A 309 9.26 -33.09 0.80
CA LEU A 309 8.51 -32.97 -0.44
C LEU A 309 7.22 -32.13 -0.33
N LEU A 310 6.74 -31.75 0.86
CA LEU A 310 5.50 -30.96 1.00
C LEU A 310 5.72 -29.67 1.80
N LEU A 311 5.95 -28.58 1.07
CA LEU A 311 5.82 -27.22 1.59
C LEU A 311 4.35 -26.97 1.98
N PRO A 312 4.05 -26.19 3.03
CA PRO A 312 2.68 -25.74 3.29
C PRO A 312 2.15 -25.01 2.06
N LEU A 313 0.92 -25.32 1.67
CA LEU A 313 0.23 -24.67 0.56
C LEU A 313 0.03 -23.18 0.86
N ASP A 314 -0.21 -22.85 2.13
CA ASP A 314 -0.27 -21.46 2.60
C ASP A 314 0.03 -21.36 4.10
N LEU A 315 0.40 -20.15 4.53
CA LEU A 315 0.63 -19.79 5.92
C LEU A 315 0.10 -18.38 6.16
N SER A 316 -0.62 -18.15 7.26
CA SER A 316 -1.06 -16.81 7.62
C SER A 316 -1.01 -16.60 9.13
N ILE A 317 -0.78 -15.35 9.53
CA ILE A 317 -0.84 -14.93 10.93
C ILE A 317 -2.00 -13.97 11.04
N ARG A 318 -3.07 -14.36 11.75
CA ARG A 318 -4.31 -13.58 11.91
C ARG A 318 -4.97 -13.92 13.22
N ASP A 319 -5.61 -12.95 13.86
CA ASP A 319 -6.53 -13.19 14.97
C ASP A 319 -7.86 -13.75 14.41
N VAL A 320 -7.99 -15.08 14.36
CA VAL A 320 -9.18 -15.77 13.83
C VAL A 320 -10.26 -15.99 14.89
N ASP A 321 -9.94 -15.88 16.18
CA ASP A 321 -10.90 -16.04 17.28
C ASP A 321 -11.32 -14.70 17.92
N HIS A 322 -10.76 -13.58 17.44
CA HIS A 322 -11.02 -12.22 17.90
C HIS A 322 -10.63 -11.98 19.36
N ASP A 323 -9.69 -12.76 19.92
CA ASP A 323 -9.21 -12.61 21.29
C ASP A 323 -8.10 -11.54 21.42
N GLY A 324 -7.72 -10.92 20.30
CA GLY A 324 -6.66 -9.94 20.18
C GLY A 324 -5.28 -10.56 19.98
N LYS A 325 -5.11 -11.88 20.11
CA LYS A 325 -3.85 -12.58 19.91
C LYS A 325 -3.80 -13.14 18.50
N PRO A 326 -2.61 -13.18 17.87
CA PRO A 326 -2.51 -13.76 16.55
C PRO A 326 -2.67 -15.28 16.66
N ASN A 327 -3.29 -15.87 15.65
CA ASN A 327 -3.27 -17.28 15.35
C ASN A 327 -2.36 -17.53 14.14
N LEU A 328 -1.51 -18.56 14.23
CA LEU A 328 -0.77 -19.08 13.09
C LEU A 328 -1.64 -20.14 12.42
N VAL A 329 -2.07 -19.85 11.19
CA VAL A 329 -2.83 -20.77 10.35
C VAL A 329 -1.87 -21.37 9.33
N VAL A 330 -1.74 -22.69 9.31
CA VAL A 330 -0.94 -23.43 8.33
C VAL A 330 -1.86 -24.34 7.52
N VAL A 331 -1.88 -24.13 6.21
CA VAL A 331 -2.66 -24.93 5.27
C VAL A 331 -1.73 -25.93 4.58
N GLN A 332 -2.12 -27.20 4.60
CA GLN A 332 -1.39 -28.32 4.00
C GLN A 332 -2.34 -29.11 3.07
N GLU A 333 -1.79 -29.92 2.17
CA GLU A 333 -2.60 -30.74 1.23
C GLU A 333 -3.63 -31.63 1.94
N LEU A 334 -3.34 -32.05 3.17
CA LEU A 334 -4.16 -32.97 3.95
C LEU A 334 -5.01 -32.29 5.05
N GLY A 335 -4.96 -30.96 5.18
CA GLY A 335 -5.78 -30.26 6.17
C GLY A 335 -5.26 -28.88 6.58
N ILE A 336 -6.00 -28.24 7.49
CA ILE A 336 -5.67 -26.93 8.08
C ILE A 336 -5.31 -27.16 9.55
N SER A 337 -4.18 -26.62 9.98
CA SER A 337 -3.84 -26.52 11.41
C SER A 337 -3.88 -25.06 11.84
N VAL A 338 -4.55 -24.79 12.96
CA VAL A 338 -4.60 -23.47 13.59
C VAL A 338 -3.96 -23.60 14.96
N SER A 339 -2.91 -22.83 15.18
CA SER A 339 -2.27 -22.68 16.47
C SER A 339 -2.67 -21.31 17.01
N GLY A 340 -3.25 -21.21 18.21
CA GLY A 340 -3.47 -19.94 18.91
C GLY A 340 -2.27 -19.54 19.76
N TRP A 341 -1.96 -18.26 19.93
CA TRP A 341 -0.79 -17.86 20.71
C TRP A 341 -1.12 -17.88 22.21
N SER A 342 -0.38 -18.64 23.02
CA SER A 342 -0.40 -18.46 24.48
C SER A 342 0.77 -17.55 24.89
N ASP A 343 0.65 -16.87 26.02
CA ASP A 343 1.54 -15.76 26.48
C ASP A 343 3.05 -16.09 26.50
N LYS A 344 3.45 -17.34 26.21
CA LYS A 344 4.84 -17.81 26.10
C LYS A 344 5.14 -18.66 24.85
N CYS A 345 4.14 -19.19 24.13
CA CYS A 345 4.30 -20.20 23.06
C CYS A 345 2.96 -20.50 22.35
N TRP A 346 3.00 -21.07 21.15
CA TRP A 346 1.82 -21.70 20.54
C TRP A 346 1.50 -23.03 21.26
N PRO A 347 0.30 -23.32 21.81
CA PRO A 347 0.01 -24.55 22.57
C PRO A 347 0.16 -25.84 21.77
N SER A 348 0.00 -25.79 20.45
CA SER A 348 0.39 -26.88 19.54
C SER A 348 1.91 -27.01 19.40
N ALA A 349 2.68 -26.40 20.29
CA ALA A 349 4.14 -26.38 20.34
C ALA A 349 4.65 -26.85 21.72
N GLY A 350 3.93 -27.77 22.36
CA GLY A 350 4.49 -28.60 23.43
C GLY A 350 4.80 -27.86 24.73
N CYS A 351 4.10 -26.77 25.01
CA CYS A 351 4.07 -26.21 26.35
C CYS A 351 3.32 -27.19 27.26
N GLN A 352 4.06 -28.02 28.01
CA GLN A 352 3.50 -28.61 29.23
C GLN A 352 3.15 -27.45 30.15
N GLN A 353 1.86 -27.27 30.40
CA GLN A 353 1.38 -26.47 31.51
C GLN A 353 2.00 -27.05 32.80
N ARG A 354 2.79 -26.22 33.49
CA ARG A 354 2.94 -26.35 34.93
C ARG A 354 2.23 -25.18 35.57
#